data_AF-A0A2A4VA85-F1
#
_entry.id   AF-A0A2A4VA85-F1
#
_cell.length_a   1.000
_cell.length_b   1.000
_cell.length_c   1.000
_cell.angle_alpha   90.00
_cell.angle_beta   90.00
_cell.angle_gamma   90.00
#
_symmetry.space_group_name_H-M   'P 1'
#
loop_
_entity.id
_entity.type
_entity.pdbx_description
1 polymer ?
#
loop_
_entity_poly.entity_id
_entity_poly.type
_entity_poly.pdbx_seq_one_letter_code
_entity_poly.pdbx_strand_id
1 'polypeptide(L)'
;MKGQNQKVRELVGAIVLTTQDVEQKLKFVTPFISSGNTTMDDMLAHMDKIQKQTFGYLVGRFLENSKSETDDFEEHCKNLIGIRNGVVHHFSEIYGAEIKAGKSESVIVTLQRHLTNITYFRDSLAQLAAEILDSLCNITFRNSPDLKHFEELRKELELSVAAKK
;
A
#
# COMPACT_ATOMS: atom_id res chain seq x y z
N MET A 1 -16.22 -27.11 7.46
CA MET A 1 -16.02 -26.12 8.55
C MET A 1 -14.56 -25.88 8.96
N LYS A 2 -13.76 -26.86 9.41
CA LYS A 2 -12.37 -26.60 9.85
C LYS A 2 -11.48 -25.95 8.76
N GLY A 3 -11.55 -26.42 7.52
CA GLY A 3 -10.78 -25.86 6.40
C GLY A 3 -11.19 -24.44 5.99
N GLN A 4 -12.50 -24.13 5.99
CA GLN A 4 -12.99 -22.79 5.66
C GLN A 4 -12.60 -21.76 6.71
N ASN A 5 -12.68 -22.11 8.01
CA ASN A 5 -12.24 -21.22 9.08
C ASN A 5 -10.74 -20.93 9.03
N GLN A 6 -9.93 -21.93 8.64
CA GLN A 6 -8.51 -21.73 8.39
C GLN A 6 -8.30 -20.76 7.22
N LYS A 7 -9.01 -20.97 6.11
CA LYS A 7 -8.89 -20.10 4.93
C LYS A 7 -9.26 -18.65 5.21
N VAL A 8 -10.31 -18.41 5.99
CA VAL A 8 -10.69 -17.06 6.45
C VAL A 8 -9.53 -16.40 7.21
N ARG A 9 -8.90 -17.11 8.16
CA ARG A 9 -7.76 -16.57 8.92
C ARG A 9 -6.56 -16.25 8.03
N GLU A 10 -6.24 -17.14 7.09
CA GLU A 10 -5.16 -16.93 6.12
C GLU A 10 -5.42 -15.67 5.29
N LEU A 11 -6.64 -15.48 4.81
CA LEU A 11 -7.02 -14.30 4.02
C LEU A 11 -6.98 -13.02 4.84
N VAL A 12 -7.45 -13.04 6.09
CA VAL A 12 -7.32 -11.91 7.01
C VAL A 12 -5.86 -11.56 7.22
N GLY A 13 -5.01 -12.54 7.53
CA GLY A 13 -3.57 -12.34 7.68
C GLY A 13 -2.91 -11.76 6.42
N ALA A 14 -3.26 -12.29 5.24
CA ALA A 14 -2.76 -11.79 3.96
C ALA A 14 -3.19 -10.33 3.70
N ILE A 15 -4.43 -9.97 4.01
CA ILE A 15 -4.92 -8.59 3.90
C ILE A 15 -4.10 -7.66 4.82
N VAL A 16 -3.93 -8.04 6.09
CA VAL A 16 -3.15 -7.23 7.05
C VAL A 16 -1.74 -7.00 6.54
N LEU A 17 -1.02 -8.08 6.18
CA LEU A 17 0.35 -7.98 5.68
C LEU A 17 0.44 -7.14 4.39
N THR A 18 -0.51 -7.30 3.47
CA THR A 18 -0.52 -6.53 2.22
C THR A 18 -0.80 -5.05 2.51
N THR A 19 -1.71 -4.72 3.42
CA THR A 19 -1.95 -3.32 3.81
C THR A 19 -0.75 -2.68 4.51
N GLN A 20 0.02 -3.45 5.29
CA GLN A 20 1.28 -2.97 5.88
C GLN A 20 2.34 -2.69 4.81
N ASP A 21 2.43 -3.55 3.79
CA ASP A 21 3.35 -3.34 2.67
C ASP A 21 2.95 -2.12 1.82
N VAL A 22 1.65 -1.91 1.58
CA VAL A 22 1.14 -0.67 0.97
C VAL A 22 1.51 0.54 1.83
N GLU A 23 1.37 0.46 3.16
CA GLU A 23 1.73 1.54 4.07
C GLU A 23 3.22 1.94 3.92
N GLN A 24 4.11 0.95 3.83
CA GLN A 24 5.55 1.20 3.61
C GLN A 24 5.82 1.87 2.27
N LYS A 25 5.15 1.41 1.20
CA LYS A 25 5.29 2.03 -0.14
C LYS A 25 4.76 3.46 -0.17
N LEU A 26 3.64 3.74 0.51
CA LEU A 26 3.13 5.11 0.66
C LEU A 26 4.10 6.00 1.45
N LYS A 27 4.73 5.48 2.52
CA LYS A 27 5.78 6.19 3.26
C LYS A 27 7.00 6.50 2.41
N PHE A 28 7.26 5.71 1.37
CA PHE A 28 8.29 6.03 0.41
C PHE A 28 7.84 7.08 -0.62
N VAL A 29 6.67 6.90 -1.23
CA VAL A 29 6.21 7.73 -2.36
C VAL A 29 5.78 9.13 -1.94
N THR A 30 5.08 9.26 -0.81
CA THR A 30 4.42 10.50 -0.38
C THR A 30 5.33 11.75 -0.36
N PRO A 31 6.60 11.68 0.10
CA PRO A 31 7.50 12.83 0.13
C PRO A 31 7.88 13.37 -1.24
N PHE A 32 7.88 12.53 -2.27
CA PHE A 32 8.28 12.91 -3.63
C PHE A 32 7.13 13.46 -4.48
N ILE A 33 5.89 13.14 -4.11
CA ILE A 33 4.70 13.69 -4.78
C ILE A 33 4.20 14.98 -4.12
N SER A 34 4.71 15.35 -2.94
CA SER A 34 4.21 16.51 -2.22
C SER A 34 4.72 17.81 -2.84
N SER A 35 3.78 18.69 -3.21
CA SER A 35 4.04 19.96 -3.92
C SER A 35 4.84 21.00 -3.12
N GLY A 36 5.11 20.76 -1.83
CA GLY A 36 5.84 21.67 -0.95
C GLY A 36 7.32 21.33 -0.73
N ASN A 37 7.80 20.17 -1.20
CA ASN A 37 9.19 19.74 -0.99
C ASN A 37 10.03 20.13 -2.20
N THR A 38 10.68 21.28 -2.13
CA THR A 38 11.48 21.83 -3.25
C THR A 38 12.93 21.34 -3.26
N THR A 39 13.42 20.78 -2.14
CA THR A 39 14.79 20.26 -2.02
C THR A 39 14.83 18.82 -1.54
N MET A 40 15.95 18.12 -1.80
CA MET A 40 16.16 16.74 -1.33
C MET A 40 16.16 16.66 0.21
N ASP A 41 16.72 17.67 0.88
CA ASP A 41 16.74 17.72 2.35
C ASP A 41 15.33 17.84 2.93
N ASP A 42 14.45 18.61 2.28
CA ASP A 42 13.03 18.69 2.66
C ASP A 42 12.32 17.34 2.48
N MET A 43 12.64 16.62 1.39
CA MET A 43 12.08 15.28 1.12
C MET A 43 12.52 14.26 2.18
N LEU A 44 13.81 14.24 2.55
CA LEU A 44 14.35 13.36 3.59
C LEU A 44 13.79 13.69 4.98
N ALA A 45 13.72 14.97 5.35
CA ALA A 45 13.09 15.39 6.60
C ALA A 45 11.60 15.04 6.64
N HIS A 46 10.91 15.07 5.50
CA HIS A 46 9.52 14.64 5.40
C HIS A 46 9.39 13.11 5.48
N MET A 47 10.31 12.33 4.89
CA MET A 47 10.35 10.86 5.06
C MET A 47 10.34 10.48 6.54
N ASP A 48 11.18 11.09 7.36
CA ASP A 48 11.24 10.83 8.82
C ASP A 48 9.93 11.15 9.54
N LYS A 49 9.28 12.26 9.16
CA LYS A 49 7.99 12.67 9.76
C LYS A 49 6.87 11.68 9.44
N ILE A 50 6.87 11.09 8.24
CA ILE A 50 5.78 10.20 7.82
C ILE A 50 5.95 8.75 8.25
N GLN A 51 7.13 8.35 8.75
CA GLN A 51 7.37 6.98 9.23
C GLN A 51 6.37 6.53 10.31
N LYS A 52 5.89 7.47 11.14
CA LYS A 52 4.96 7.20 12.25
C LYS A 52 3.48 7.33 11.86
N GLN A 53 3.19 7.65 10.60
CA GLN A 53 1.82 7.91 10.16
C GLN A 53 1.09 6.62 9.77
N THR A 54 -0.23 6.65 9.92
CA THR A 54 -1.10 5.50 9.66
C THR A 54 -1.45 5.37 8.18
N PHE A 55 -1.79 4.17 7.74
CA PHE A 55 -2.35 3.88 6.42
C PHE A 55 -3.39 4.91 5.94
N GLY A 56 -4.42 5.22 6.76
CA GLY A 56 -5.48 6.15 6.38
C GLY A 56 -4.96 7.57 6.13
N TYR A 57 -4.05 8.04 6.99
CA TYR A 57 -3.40 9.35 6.80
C TYR A 57 -2.58 9.37 5.50
N LEU A 58 -1.79 8.32 5.26
CA LEU A 58 -0.91 8.22 4.10
C LEU A 58 -1.70 8.16 2.78
N VAL A 59 -2.80 7.40 2.74
CA VAL A 59 -3.70 7.38 1.57
C VAL A 59 -4.33 8.75 1.34
N GLY A 60 -4.78 9.43 2.40
CA GLY A 60 -5.33 10.80 2.29
C GLY A 60 -4.31 11.79 1.72
N ARG A 61 -3.08 11.80 2.26
CA ARG A 61 -2.00 12.64 1.73
C ARG A 61 -1.64 12.30 0.30
N PHE A 62 -1.62 11.02 -0.06
CA PHE A 62 -1.35 10.60 -1.42
C PHE A 62 -2.42 11.13 -2.39
N LEU A 63 -3.71 11.04 -2.03
CA LEU A 63 -4.81 11.61 -2.81
C LEU A 63 -4.70 13.12 -2.98
N GLU A 64 -4.49 13.86 -1.89
CA GLU A 64 -4.33 15.33 -1.90
C GLU A 64 -3.24 15.79 -2.87
N ASN A 65 -2.16 15.02 -3.01
CA ASN A 65 -1.02 15.36 -3.86
C ASN A 65 -1.12 14.81 -5.29
N SER A 66 -2.00 13.83 -5.54
CA SER A 66 -2.11 13.15 -6.84
C SER A 66 -2.72 14.00 -7.96
N LYS A 67 -3.29 15.19 -7.65
CA LYS A 67 -4.11 16.02 -8.58
C LYS A 67 -5.17 15.21 -9.36
N SER A 68 -5.58 14.05 -8.84
CA SER A 68 -6.53 13.17 -9.52
C SER A 68 -7.87 13.88 -9.70
N GLU A 69 -8.28 14.10 -10.94
CA GLU A 69 -9.59 14.68 -11.30
C GLU A 69 -10.71 13.61 -11.38
N THR A 70 -10.38 12.33 -11.16
CA THR A 70 -11.33 11.24 -11.26
C THR A 70 -11.88 10.84 -9.88
N ASP A 71 -13.17 11.08 -9.66
CA ASP A 71 -13.90 10.67 -8.45
C ASP A 71 -13.75 9.16 -8.15
N ASP A 72 -13.65 8.34 -9.20
CA ASP A 72 -13.48 6.88 -9.11
C ASP A 72 -12.22 6.46 -8.35
N PHE A 73 -11.12 7.22 -8.49
CA PHE A 73 -9.86 6.92 -7.82
C PHE A 73 -9.91 7.24 -6.34
N GLU A 74 -10.50 8.38 -6.00
CA GLU A 74 -10.71 8.78 -4.61
C GLU A 74 -11.63 7.79 -3.89
N GLU A 75 -12.73 7.39 -4.53
CA GLU A 75 -13.63 6.38 -4.02
C GLU A 75 -12.92 5.03 -3.81
N HIS A 76 -12.09 4.61 -4.78
CA HIS A 76 -11.28 3.40 -4.64
C HIS A 76 -10.37 3.46 -3.40
N CYS A 77 -9.63 4.56 -3.21
CA CYS A 77 -8.75 4.73 -2.05
C CYS A 77 -9.53 4.78 -0.72
N LYS A 78 -10.68 5.45 -0.67
CA LYS A 78 -11.58 5.42 0.50
C LYS A 78 -12.06 4.00 0.80
N ASN A 79 -12.40 3.22 -0.22
CA ASN A 79 -12.78 1.83 -0.09
C ASN A 79 -11.64 0.97 0.49
N LEU A 80 -10.39 1.17 0.06
CA LEU A 80 -9.23 0.46 0.64
C LEU A 80 -9.06 0.74 2.14
N ILE A 81 -9.26 1.98 2.59
CA ILE A 81 -9.26 2.33 4.01
C ILE A 81 -10.39 1.61 4.74
N GLY A 82 -11.59 1.62 4.16
CA GLY A 82 -12.76 0.92 4.70
C GLY A 82 -12.54 -0.58 4.85
N ILE A 83 -11.98 -1.24 3.83
CA ILE A 83 -11.62 -2.65 3.83
C ILE A 83 -10.64 -2.95 4.96
N ARG A 84 -9.54 -2.19 5.05
CA ARG A 84 -8.52 -2.40 6.08
C ARG A 84 -9.11 -2.25 7.48
N ASN A 85 -9.91 -1.22 7.73
CA ASN A 85 -10.55 -1.02 9.03
C ASN A 85 -11.59 -2.12 9.32
N GLY A 86 -12.36 -2.52 8.32
CA GLY A 86 -13.33 -3.59 8.44
C GLY A 86 -12.69 -4.93 8.82
N VAL A 87 -11.56 -5.27 8.19
CA VAL A 87 -10.85 -6.53 8.44
C VAL A 87 -10.03 -6.49 9.72
N VAL A 88 -9.41 -5.35 10.07
CA VAL A 88 -8.53 -5.25 11.24
C VAL A 88 -9.29 -4.99 12.53
N HIS A 89 -10.27 -4.08 12.50
CA HIS A 89 -10.91 -3.57 13.71
C HIS A 89 -12.34 -4.10 13.89
N HIS A 90 -13.08 -4.28 12.79
CA HIS A 90 -14.51 -4.59 12.82
C HIS A 90 -14.85 -5.99 12.29
N PHE A 91 -13.88 -6.92 12.24
CA PHE A 91 -14.06 -8.21 11.57
C PHE A 91 -15.25 -9.00 12.11
N SER A 92 -15.35 -9.10 13.45
CA SER A 92 -16.43 -9.85 14.09
C SER A 92 -17.79 -9.20 13.88
N GLU A 93 -17.85 -7.88 13.74
CA GLU A 93 -19.08 -7.13 13.52
C GLU A 93 -19.56 -7.31 12.08
N ILE A 94 -18.65 -7.27 11.11
CA ILE A 94 -18.96 -7.35 9.68
C ILE A 94 -19.22 -8.79 9.24
N TYR A 95 -18.37 -9.74 9.63
CA TYR A 95 -18.42 -11.12 9.11
C TYR A 95 -18.87 -12.16 10.14
N GLY A 96 -18.95 -11.79 11.43
CA GLY A 96 -19.21 -12.76 12.51
C GLY A 96 -20.56 -13.44 12.41
N ALA A 97 -21.61 -12.71 12.00
CA ALA A 97 -22.94 -13.29 11.80
C ALA A 97 -22.97 -14.30 10.65
N GLU A 98 -22.32 -14.00 9.53
CA GLU A 98 -22.23 -14.90 8.37
C GLU A 98 -21.45 -16.17 8.69
N ILE A 99 -20.32 -16.04 9.41
CA ILE A 99 -19.52 -17.19 9.84
C ILE A 99 -20.33 -18.08 10.79
N LYS A 100 -21.04 -17.49 11.77
CA LYS A 100 -21.91 -18.24 12.70
C LYS A 100 -23.05 -18.95 11.98
N ALA A 101 -23.58 -18.34 10.92
CA ALA A 101 -24.63 -18.93 10.07
C ALA A 101 -24.10 -19.98 9.07
N GLY A 102 -22.81 -20.34 9.11
CA GLY A 102 -22.21 -21.32 8.20
C GLY A 102 -21.96 -20.81 6.78
N LYS A 103 -22.07 -19.49 6.55
CA LYS A 103 -21.89 -18.85 5.24
C LYS A 103 -20.43 -18.44 4.98
N SER A 104 -19.47 -19.23 5.48
CA SER A 104 -18.04 -18.90 5.40
C SER A 104 -17.53 -18.74 3.96
N GLU A 105 -18.16 -19.38 2.98
CA GLU A 105 -17.77 -19.25 1.57
C GLU A 105 -17.99 -17.83 1.03
N SER A 106 -19.11 -17.18 1.38
CA SER A 106 -19.39 -15.78 1.03
C SER A 106 -18.33 -14.84 1.60
N VAL A 107 -17.95 -15.08 2.86
CA VAL A 107 -16.90 -14.32 3.54
C VAL A 107 -15.55 -14.53 2.85
N ILE A 108 -15.21 -15.77 2.46
CA ILE A 108 -13.97 -16.09 1.74
C ILE A 108 -13.91 -15.33 0.40
N VAL A 109 -14.97 -15.38 -0.40
CA VAL A 109 -15.04 -14.68 -1.70
C VAL A 109 -14.86 -13.17 -1.51
N THR A 110 -15.51 -12.61 -0.48
CA THR A 110 -15.39 -11.18 -0.15
C THR A 110 -13.98 -10.80 0.25
N LEU A 111 -13.33 -11.57 1.13
CA LEU A 111 -11.96 -11.35 1.55
C LEU A 111 -10.96 -11.53 0.40
N GLN A 112 -11.17 -12.49 -0.50
CA GLN A 112 -10.35 -12.65 -1.69
C GLN A 112 -10.41 -11.42 -2.59
N ARG A 113 -11.61 -10.89 -2.85
CA ARG A 113 -11.78 -9.65 -3.62
C ARG A 113 -11.07 -8.47 -2.95
N HIS A 114 -11.20 -8.35 -1.63
CA HIS A 114 -10.48 -7.32 -0.87
C HIS A 114 -8.96 -7.45 -1.00
N LEU A 115 -8.42 -8.66 -0.84
CA LEU A 115 -7.00 -8.93 -1.00
C LEU A 115 -6.51 -8.57 -2.41
N THR A 116 -7.27 -8.94 -3.43
CA THR A 116 -6.99 -8.60 -4.84
C THR A 116 -6.92 -7.09 -5.03
N ASN A 117 -7.90 -6.32 -4.54
CA ASN A 117 -7.91 -4.87 -4.69
C ASN A 117 -6.72 -4.19 -3.99
N ILE A 118 -6.41 -4.61 -2.76
CA ILE A 118 -5.25 -4.07 -2.02
C ILE A 118 -3.95 -4.45 -2.74
N THR A 119 -3.88 -5.65 -3.31
CA THR A 119 -2.71 -6.11 -4.09
C THR A 119 -2.50 -5.28 -5.34
N TYR A 120 -3.55 -4.97 -6.10
CA TYR A 120 -3.44 -4.06 -7.25
C TYR A 120 -2.87 -2.70 -6.85
N PHE A 121 -3.40 -2.10 -5.78
CA PHE A 121 -2.91 -0.81 -5.32
C PHE A 121 -1.45 -0.87 -4.82
N ARG A 122 -1.07 -1.94 -4.11
CA ARG A 122 0.32 -2.21 -3.73
C ARG A 122 1.25 -2.23 -4.94
N ASP A 123 0.85 -2.93 -6.00
CA ASP A 123 1.69 -3.12 -7.19
C ASP A 123 1.81 -1.81 -7.99
N SER A 124 0.74 -1.01 -8.10
CA SER A 124 0.80 0.32 -8.67
C SER A 124 1.74 1.26 -7.90
N LEU A 125 1.69 1.23 -6.56
CA LEU A 125 2.62 2.02 -5.74
C LEU A 125 4.06 1.53 -5.85
N ALA A 126 4.28 0.23 -6.04
CA ALA A 126 5.61 -0.32 -6.25
C ALA A 126 6.21 0.16 -7.58
N GLN A 127 5.39 0.21 -8.64
CA GLN A 127 5.79 0.75 -9.93
C GLN A 127 6.14 2.24 -9.82
N LEU A 128 5.28 3.03 -9.19
CA LEU A 128 5.54 4.45 -8.95
C LEU A 128 6.82 4.69 -8.12
N ALA A 129 7.04 3.88 -7.08
CA ALA A 129 8.26 3.93 -6.28
C ALA A 129 9.52 3.63 -7.12
N ALA A 130 9.44 2.64 -8.02
CA ALA A 130 10.54 2.30 -8.92
C ALA A 130 10.84 3.43 -9.92
N GLU A 131 9.82 4.08 -10.47
CA GLU A 131 9.99 5.24 -11.38
C GLU A 131 10.61 6.45 -10.66
N ILE A 132 10.20 6.71 -9.42
CA ILE A 132 10.82 7.74 -8.57
C ILE A 132 12.30 7.41 -8.34
N LEU A 133 12.63 6.17 -7.98
CA LEU A 133 14.02 5.77 -7.76
C LEU A 133 14.87 5.84 -9.03
N ASP A 134 14.34 5.41 -10.17
CA ASP A 134 15.04 5.53 -11.45
C ASP A 134 15.34 7.00 -11.77
N SER A 135 14.37 7.89 -11.57
CA SER A 135 14.55 9.33 -11.74
C SER A 135 15.61 9.90 -10.80
N LEU A 136 15.59 9.51 -9.51
CA LEU A 136 16.58 9.94 -8.53
C LEU A 136 17.99 9.45 -8.87
N CYS A 137 18.14 8.20 -9.31
CA CYS A 137 19.44 7.63 -9.71
C CYS A 137 19.99 8.32 -10.96
N ASN A 138 19.14 8.54 -11.97
CA ASN A 138 19.58 9.05 -13.27
C ASN A 138 19.80 10.57 -13.30
N ILE A 139 19.13 11.32 -12.43
CA ILE A 139 19.17 12.79 -12.41
C ILE A 139 19.95 13.30 -11.20
N THR A 140 19.58 12.89 -10.00
CA THR A 140 20.06 13.50 -8.75
C THR A 140 21.36 12.86 -8.26
N PHE A 141 21.44 11.53 -8.28
CA PHE A 141 22.56 10.79 -7.69
C PHE A 141 23.56 10.23 -8.71
N ARG A 142 23.41 10.56 -9.99
CA ARG A 142 24.23 10.00 -11.08
C ARG A 142 25.75 10.08 -10.83
N ASN A 143 26.19 11.10 -10.09
CA ASN A 143 27.59 11.32 -9.72
C ASN A 143 27.82 11.32 -8.20
N SER A 144 26.86 10.81 -7.41
CA SER A 144 26.96 10.72 -5.95
C SER A 144 27.56 9.38 -5.52
N PRO A 145 28.35 9.32 -4.43
CA PRO A 145 28.74 8.05 -3.80
C PRO A 145 27.53 7.20 -3.36
N ASP A 146 26.35 7.81 -3.18
CA ASP A 146 25.12 7.12 -2.75
C ASP A 146 24.42 6.34 -3.87
N LEU A 147 24.86 6.50 -5.14
CA LEU A 147 24.22 5.88 -6.30
C LEU A 147 24.04 4.36 -6.14
N LYS A 148 25.05 3.65 -5.63
CA LYS A 148 25.00 2.19 -5.45
C LYS A 148 23.90 1.77 -4.47
N HIS A 149 23.69 2.54 -3.40
CA HIS A 149 22.65 2.24 -2.41
C HIS A 149 21.25 2.38 -3.01
N PHE A 150 21.02 3.44 -3.82
CA PHE A 150 19.74 3.63 -4.50
C PHE A 150 19.51 2.62 -5.64
N GLU A 151 20.57 2.21 -6.35
CA GLU A 151 20.49 1.13 -7.35
C GLU A 151 20.13 -0.23 -6.73
N GLU A 152 20.64 -0.53 -5.53
CA GLU A 152 20.28 -1.73 -4.77
C GLU A 152 18.82 -1.69 -4.31
N LEU A 153 18.39 -0.58 -3.72
CA LEU A 153 16.99 -0.36 -3.30
C LEU A 153 16.01 -0.50 -4.49
N ARG A 154 16.40 0.02 -5.65
CA ARG A 154 15.64 -0.12 -6.91
C ARG A 154 15.50 -1.59 -7.30
N LYS A 155 16.59 -2.36 -7.30
CA LYS A 155 16.57 -3.79 -7.65
C LYS A 155 15.67 -4.59 -6.71
N GLU A 156 15.69 -4.31 -5.42
CA GLU A 156 14.80 -4.96 -4.44
C GLU A 156 13.33 -4.69 -4.74
N LEU A 157 12.98 -3.44 -5.09
CA LEU A 157 11.62 -3.08 -5.49
C LEU A 157 11.21 -3.74 -6.81
N GLU A 158 12.06 -3.75 -7.83
CA GLU A 158 11.80 -4.41 -9.12
C GLU A 158 11.60 -5.93 -8.95
N LEU A 159 12.43 -6.58 -8.12
CA LEU A 159 12.28 -8.00 -7.78
C LEU A 159 10.99 -8.25 -6.99
N SER A 160 10.57 -7.34 -6.12
CA SER A 160 9.30 -7.45 -5.39
C SER A 160 8.07 -7.42 -6.30
N VAL A 161 8.18 -6.71 -7.44
CA VAL A 161 7.16 -6.61 -8.49
C VAL A 161 7.24 -7.79 -9.47
N ALA A 162 8.44 -8.26 -9.80
CA ALA A 162 8.66 -9.35 -10.77
C ALA A 162 8.41 -10.74 -10.17
N ALA A 163 8.71 -10.98 -8.90
CA ALA A 163 8.55 -12.28 -8.24
C ALA A 163 7.08 -12.69 -7.97
N LYS A 164 6.10 -11.85 -8.37
CA LYS A 164 4.67 -12.07 -8.12
C LYS A 164 3.80 -12.01 -9.39
N LYS A 165 4.41 -11.93 -10.58
CA LYS A 165 3.77 -12.23 -11.87
C LYS A 165 3.91 -13.71 -12.19
#